data_AF-A0A015XDR7-F1
#
_entry.id   AF-A0A015XDR7-F1
#
_cell.length_a   1.000
_cell.length_b   1.000
_cell.length_c   1.000
_cell.angle_alpha   90.00
_cell.angle_beta   90.00
_cell.angle_gamma   90.00
#
_symmetry.space_group_name_H-M   'P 1'
#
loop_
_entity.id
_entity.type
_entity.pdbx_description
1 polymer ?
#
loop_
_entity_poly.entity_id
_entity_poly.type
_entity_poly.pdbx_seq_one_letter_code
_entity_poly.pdbx_strand_id
1 'polypeptide(L)'
;NSKDGKTLISLIDRSSEDKTMENFQKYERPDMNNYIYGLFYFQHIYYSYKALKNIKVDRKGSSDLLRVSYQSGDPGIAYNTVEILMKEFVNEYQALRYGGTDKVIEYFRSELKRIGKELTNYEDDLTQYNVTNRIINYYDETKEIATINKEFELREQDVLFNYNSSKAMLNELEKQMDSNIKRVIHNVQLVDKINQASDLTGKITQMETISTSSEDSGRQLLEYKNKLLQTRRDLSEISNQYVAGQYTKEGLNKGTIVEQWLDQLLLFEKAKAELKIVQKSRNELNAKYLHFAPVGTTIKRKERIINFTEQNYLTNLKSYNDALLRKKSLEMTAAILKVLNPPAYPINSESTNRRKIVMMIGVGSFIGLIAFFLLIEFIDRTLRDSVRTRKQTGSPVLGAYPAPMKFSPISKQCEDIATRYM
;
A
#
# COMPACT_ATOMS: atom_id res chain seq x y z
N ASN A 1 -19.09 -59.98 10.95
CA ASN A 1 -19.99 -59.73 12.11
C ASN A 1 -19.46 -58.64 13.03
N SER A 2 -19.18 -57.44 12.51
CA SER A 2 -18.95 -56.25 13.34
C SER A 2 -20.29 -55.51 13.53
N LYS A 3 -20.55 -55.01 14.74
CA LYS A 3 -21.81 -54.32 15.12
C LYS A 3 -22.07 -53.09 14.24
N ASP A 4 -21.01 -52.44 13.77
CA ASP A 4 -21.08 -51.19 13.00
C ASP A 4 -20.91 -51.39 11.48
N GLY A 5 -20.69 -52.63 11.03
CA GLY A 5 -20.31 -52.93 9.65
C GLY A 5 -21.35 -52.52 8.60
N LYS A 6 -22.65 -52.68 8.89
CA LYS A 6 -23.72 -52.30 7.95
C LYS A 6 -23.81 -50.77 7.79
N THR A 7 -23.66 -50.03 8.88
CA THR A 7 -23.67 -48.57 8.90
C THR A 7 -22.46 -48.01 8.14
N LEU A 8 -21.26 -48.56 8.37
CA LEU A 8 -20.05 -48.13 7.68
C LEU A 8 -20.12 -48.37 6.16
N ILE A 9 -20.66 -49.51 5.72
CA ILE A 9 -20.83 -49.80 4.29
C ILE A 9 -21.78 -48.80 3.62
N SER A 10 -22.79 -48.31 4.33
CA SER A 10 -23.74 -47.32 3.79
C SER A 10 -23.14 -45.91 3.58
N LEU A 11 -22.02 -45.62 4.26
CA LEU A 11 -21.30 -44.34 4.13
C LEU A 11 -20.32 -44.33 2.95
N ILE A 12 -19.99 -45.51 2.40
CA ILE A 12 -19.04 -45.67 1.29
C ILE A 12 -19.74 -45.40 -0.04
N ASP A 13 -19.29 -44.34 -0.72
CA ASP A 13 -19.65 -44.06 -2.10
C ASP A 13 -18.64 -44.74 -3.04
N ARG A 14 -19.10 -45.74 -3.80
CA ARG A 14 -18.25 -46.50 -4.73
C ARG A 14 -17.78 -45.68 -5.94
N SER A 15 -18.35 -44.48 -6.16
CA SER A 15 -18.02 -43.62 -7.29
C SER A 15 -16.98 -42.54 -6.98
N SER A 16 -16.78 -42.19 -5.71
CA SER A 16 -15.88 -41.10 -5.31
C SER A 16 -15.29 -41.34 -3.91
N GLU A 17 -13.97 -41.31 -3.83
CA GLU A 17 -13.21 -41.40 -2.58
C GLU A 17 -13.45 -40.15 -1.71
N ASP A 18 -13.45 -38.95 -2.30
CA ASP A 18 -13.65 -37.69 -1.60
C ASP A 18 -15.01 -37.62 -0.88
N LYS A 19 -16.08 -38.06 -1.55
CA LYS A 19 -17.42 -38.11 -0.95
C LYS A 19 -17.50 -39.13 0.19
N THR A 20 -16.79 -40.25 0.05
CA THR A 20 -16.67 -41.25 1.12
C THR A 20 -15.97 -40.65 2.34
N MET A 21 -14.88 -39.90 2.13
CA MET A 21 -14.16 -39.22 3.20
C MET A 21 -15.01 -38.13 3.86
N GLU A 22 -15.76 -37.34 3.10
CA GLU A 22 -16.68 -36.32 3.63
C GLU A 22 -17.79 -36.96 4.49
N ASN A 23 -18.35 -38.10 4.04
CA ASN A 23 -19.33 -38.87 4.82
C ASN A 23 -18.73 -39.42 6.12
N PHE A 24 -17.48 -39.89 6.07
CA PHE A 24 -16.77 -40.36 7.26
C PHE A 24 -16.48 -39.23 8.25
N GLN A 25 -16.06 -38.06 7.79
CA GLN A 25 -15.85 -36.88 8.65
C GLN A 25 -17.17 -36.42 9.31
N LYS A 26 -18.29 -36.43 8.57
CA LYS A 26 -19.61 -36.10 9.14
C LYS A 26 -20.11 -37.13 10.15
N TYR A 27 -19.75 -38.40 9.94
CA TYR A 27 -20.10 -39.50 10.84
C TYR A 27 -19.20 -39.55 12.09
N GLU A 28 -17.96 -39.09 11.97
CA GLU A 28 -16.99 -39.03 13.05
C GLU A 28 -17.49 -38.11 14.17
N ARG A 29 -17.62 -38.68 15.37
CA ARG A 29 -18.00 -37.96 16.59
C ARG A 29 -17.09 -38.43 17.72
N PRO A 30 -16.72 -37.55 18.67
CA PRO A 30 -15.88 -37.89 19.81
C PRO A 30 -16.68 -38.72 20.84
N ASP A 31 -17.00 -39.95 20.45
CA ASP A 31 -17.71 -40.94 21.25
C ASP A 31 -16.87 -42.22 21.26
N MET A 32 -16.76 -42.84 22.43
CA MET A 32 -16.04 -44.09 22.64
C MET A 32 -16.62 -45.26 21.84
N ASN A 33 -17.91 -45.19 21.49
CA ASN A 33 -18.57 -46.19 20.68
C ASN A 33 -18.48 -45.94 19.16
N ASN A 34 -17.91 -44.81 18.72
CA ASN A 34 -17.80 -44.52 17.29
C ASN A 34 -16.58 -45.25 16.69
N TYR A 35 -16.84 -46.18 15.78
CA TYR A 35 -15.81 -46.98 15.14
C TYR A 35 -14.76 -46.16 14.37
N ILE A 36 -15.17 -45.14 13.60
CA ILE A 36 -14.25 -44.31 12.79
C ILE A 36 -13.37 -43.47 13.71
N TYR A 37 -13.96 -42.85 14.73
CA TYR A 37 -13.22 -42.10 15.73
C TYR A 37 -12.21 -43.00 16.46
N GLY A 38 -12.64 -44.19 16.88
CA GLY A 38 -11.77 -45.15 17.55
C GLY A 38 -10.65 -45.71 16.67
N LEU A 39 -10.86 -45.80 15.35
CA LEU A 39 -9.85 -46.28 14.40
C LEU A 39 -8.59 -45.41 14.40
N PHE A 40 -8.77 -44.09 14.47
CA PHE A 40 -7.67 -43.12 14.41
C PHE A 40 -7.13 -42.73 15.80
N TYR A 41 -8.02 -42.48 16.77
CA TYR A 41 -7.63 -41.95 18.08
C TYR A 41 -7.29 -43.03 19.13
N PHE A 42 -7.79 -44.26 18.99
CA PHE A 42 -7.43 -45.35 19.91
C PHE A 42 -6.23 -46.16 19.39
N GLN A 43 -5.86 -47.24 20.10
CA GLN A 43 -4.65 -48.02 19.82
C GLN A 43 -4.84 -49.06 18.68
N HIS A 44 -5.41 -48.65 17.54
CA HIS A 44 -5.44 -49.51 16.37
C HIS A 44 -4.02 -49.78 15.84
N ILE A 45 -3.75 -51.02 15.43
CA ILE A 45 -2.38 -51.47 15.07
C ILE A 45 -1.84 -50.71 13.85
N TYR A 46 -2.71 -50.36 12.90
CA TYR A 46 -2.30 -49.85 11.59
C TYR A 46 -2.70 -48.41 11.28
N TYR A 47 -3.84 -47.96 11.81
CA TYR A 47 -4.49 -46.71 11.39
C TYR A 47 -4.53 -45.66 12.50
N SER A 48 -3.99 -45.97 13.67
CA SER A 48 -3.98 -45.04 14.79
C SER A 48 -2.92 -43.96 14.64
N TYR A 49 -3.11 -42.85 15.33
CA TYR A 49 -2.10 -41.82 15.51
C TYR A 49 -0.76 -42.39 16.01
N LYS A 50 -0.81 -43.36 16.94
CA LYS A 50 0.38 -44.04 17.47
C LYS A 50 1.10 -44.87 16.40
N ALA A 51 0.36 -45.52 15.51
CA ALA A 51 0.93 -46.28 14.39
C ALA A 51 1.61 -45.34 13.37
N LEU A 52 0.98 -44.21 13.05
CA LEU A 52 1.52 -43.21 12.12
C LEU A 52 2.73 -42.45 12.68
N LYS A 53 2.91 -42.39 14.01
CA LYS A 53 4.11 -41.81 14.63
C LYS A 53 5.43 -42.49 14.20
N ASN A 54 5.37 -43.71 13.66
CA ASN A 54 6.55 -44.43 13.15
C ASN A 54 7.04 -43.91 11.79
N ILE A 55 6.37 -42.94 11.17
CA ILE A 55 6.86 -42.26 9.97
C ILE A 55 8.14 -41.50 10.33
N LYS A 56 9.24 -41.81 9.64
CA LYS A 56 10.54 -41.15 9.79
C LYS A 56 10.85 -40.35 8.55
N VAL A 57 11.20 -39.08 8.75
CA VAL A 57 11.61 -38.16 7.69
C VAL A 57 13.01 -37.68 8.01
N ASP A 58 13.97 -38.06 7.15
CA ASP A 58 15.39 -37.75 7.31
C ASP A 58 15.93 -37.05 6.06
N ARG A 59 16.83 -36.07 6.24
CA ARG A 59 17.57 -35.48 5.12
C ARG A 59 18.69 -36.44 4.71
N LYS A 60 18.83 -36.71 3.41
CA LYS A 60 19.89 -37.59 2.89
C LYS A 60 21.23 -36.83 2.87
N GLY A 61 21.98 -36.90 3.96
CA GLY A 61 23.28 -36.23 4.10
C GLY A 61 23.14 -34.69 4.06
N SER A 62 23.99 -34.02 3.30
CA SER A 62 23.94 -32.56 3.08
C SER A 62 23.09 -32.13 1.87
N SER A 63 22.42 -33.07 1.19
CA SER A 63 21.61 -32.78 0.00
C SER A 63 20.19 -32.32 0.36
N ASP A 64 19.51 -31.61 -0.53
CA ASP A 64 18.09 -31.21 -0.37
C ASP A 64 17.10 -32.36 -0.59
N LEU A 65 17.59 -33.61 -0.53
CA LEU A 65 16.78 -34.80 -0.67
C LEU A 65 16.20 -35.21 0.69
N LEU A 66 14.87 -35.33 0.73
CA LEU A 66 14.15 -35.90 1.86
C LEU A 66 13.92 -37.40 1.63
N ARG A 67 14.25 -38.20 2.63
CA ARG A 67 13.90 -39.61 2.69
C ARG A 67 12.75 -39.77 3.67
N VAL A 68 11.61 -40.18 3.15
CA VAL A 68 10.45 -40.59 3.94
C VAL A 68 10.47 -42.10 4.03
N SER A 69 10.36 -42.64 5.24
CA SER A 69 10.31 -44.08 5.49
C SER A 69 9.23 -44.40 6.52
N TYR A 70 8.54 -45.51 6.31
CA TYR A 70 7.49 -45.99 7.20
C TYR A 70 7.58 -47.50 7.34
N GLN A 71 7.38 -47.98 8.58
CA GLN A 71 7.45 -49.39 8.92
C GLN A 71 6.11 -49.83 9.49
N SER A 72 5.54 -50.88 8.89
CA SER A 72 4.29 -51.50 9.33
C SER A 72 4.41 -53.02 9.27
N GLY A 73 3.53 -53.71 10.00
CA GLY A 73 3.41 -55.17 9.96
C GLY A 73 2.76 -55.70 8.68
N ASP A 74 2.07 -54.84 7.92
CA ASP A 74 1.46 -55.19 6.63
C ASP A 74 2.13 -54.40 5.49
N PRO A 75 2.57 -55.08 4.41
CA PRO A 75 3.27 -54.45 3.30
C PRO A 75 2.37 -53.51 2.47
N GLY A 76 1.08 -53.79 2.32
CA GLY A 76 0.14 -52.95 1.58
C GLY A 76 -0.17 -51.65 2.32
N ILE A 77 -0.38 -51.73 3.64
CA ILE A 77 -0.54 -50.54 4.49
C ILE A 77 0.73 -49.70 4.46
N ALA A 78 1.92 -50.31 4.50
CA ALA A 78 3.17 -49.57 4.42
C ALA A 78 3.31 -48.78 3.10
N TYR A 79 3.02 -49.43 1.97
CA TYR A 79 3.06 -48.83 0.64
C TYR A 79 2.07 -47.66 0.50
N ASN A 80 0.79 -47.92 0.78
CA ASN A 80 -0.28 -46.92 0.62
C ASN A 80 -0.07 -45.72 1.54
N THR A 81 0.40 -45.94 2.78
CA THR A 81 0.66 -44.84 3.72
C THR A 81 1.72 -43.89 3.18
N VAL A 82 2.82 -44.41 2.63
CA VAL A 82 3.88 -43.57 2.04
C VAL A 82 3.40 -42.90 0.76
N GLU A 83 2.64 -43.60 -0.09
CA GLU A 83 2.09 -43.01 -1.32
C GLU A 83 1.15 -41.84 -1.04
N ILE A 84 0.18 -42.02 -0.14
CA ILE A 84 -0.77 -40.98 0.26
C ILE A 84 -0.01 -39.81 0.88
N LEU A 85 0.91 -40.09 1.81
CA LEU A 85 1.71 -39.06 2.45
C LEU A 85 2.54 -38.25 1.44
N MET A 86 3.11 -38.89 0.42
CA MET A 86 3.89 -38.20 -0.61
C MET A 86 3.00 -37.30 -1.49
N LYS A 87 1.80 -37.76 -1.87
CA LYS A 87 0.83 -36.95 -2.62
C LYS A 87 0.39 -35.73 -1.80
N GLU A 88 -0.05 -35.97 -0.57
CA GLU A 88 -0.50 -34.89 0.33
C GLU A 88 0.62 -33.91 0.67
N PHE A 89 1.85 -34.39 0.89
CA PHE A 89 2.98 -33.51 1.14
C PHE A 89 3.27 -32.57 -0.03
N VAL A 90 3.18 -33.05 -1.27
CA VAL A 90 3.35 -32.20 -2.47
C VAL A 90 2.23 -31.16 -2.54
N ASN A 91 0.98 -31.56 -2.31
CA ASN A 91 -0.17 -30.66 -2.31
C ASN A 91 -0.05 -29.56 -1.25
N GLU A 92 0.23 -29.94 0.01
CA GLU A 92 0.40 -28.99 1.11
C GLU A 92 1.63 -28.11 0.94
N TYR A 93 2.74 -28.65 0.45
CA TYR A 93 3.93 -27.85 0.17
C TYR A 93 3.65 -26.78 -0.90
N GLN A 94 2.91 -27.14 -1.96
CA GLN A 94 2.44 -26.18 -2.95
C GLN A 94 1.53 -25.13 -2.31
N ALA A 95 0.52 -25.56 -1.54
CA ALA A 95 -0.42 -24.67 -0.87
C ALA A 95 0.27 -23.67 0.07
N LEU A 96 1.21 -24.11 0.91
CA LEU A 96 1.99 -23.26 1.80
C LEU A 96 2.86 -22.27 1.04
N ARG A 97 3.48 -22.71 -0.07
CA ARG A 97 4.38 -21.85 -0.87
C ARG A 97 3.61 -20.79 -1.67
N TYR A 98 2.41 -21.10 -2.16
CA TYR A 98 1.55 -20.14 -2.85
C TYR A 98 0.74 -19.25 -1.90
N GLY A 99 0.27 -19.80 -0.77
CA GLY A 99 -0.60 -19.09 0.18
C GLY A 99 0.01 -17.83 0.78
N GLY A 100 1.33 -17.78 0.93
CA GLY A 100 2.05 -16.56 1.31
C GLY A 100 2.01 -15.46 0.24
N THR A 101 2.05 -15.84 -1.04
CA THR A 101 2.05 -14.90 -2.17
C THR A 101 0.64 -14.38 -2.46
N ASP A 102 -0.38 -15.22 -2.31
CA ASP A 102 -1.79 -14.84 -2.53
C ASP A 102 -2.25 -13.78 -1.54
N LYS A 103 -1.86 -13.89 -0.26
CA LYS A 103 -2.17 -12.86 0.75
C LYS A 103 -1.55 -11.50 0.41
N VAL A 104 -0.33 -11.49 -0.13
CA VAL A 104 0.35 -10.26 -0.57
C VAL A 104 -0.36 -9.64 -1.77
N ILE A 105 -0.78 -10.46 -2.74
CA ILE A 105 -1.55 -10.01 -3.91
C ILE A 105 -2.89 -9.41 -3.47
N GLU A 106 -3.61 -10.06 -2.56
CA GLU A 106 -4.89 -9.55 -2.03
C GLU A 106 -4.72 -8.25 -1.24
N TYR A 107 -3.65 -8.12 -0.45
CA TYR A 107 -3.31 -6.87 0.23
C TYR A 107 -3.17 -5.72 -0.77
N PHE A 108 -2.28 -5.87 -1.78
CA PHE A 108 -2.05 -4.81 -2.77
C PHE A 108 -3.30 -4.52 -3.61
N ARG A 109 -4.10 -5.55 -3.94
CA ARG A 109 -5.38 -5.36 -4.63
C ARG A 109 -6.36 -4.51 -3.81
N SER A 110 -6.50 -4.81 -2.52
CA SER A 110 -7.36 -4.04 -1.63
C SER A 110 -6.87 -2.60 -1.46
N GLU A 111 -5.56 -2.41 -1.38
CA GLU A 111 -4.93 -1.11 -1.22
C GLU A 111 -5.04 -0.26 -2.49
N LEU A 112 -4.86 -0.85 -3.68
CA LEU A 112 -5.11 -0.19 -4.96
C LEU A 112 -6.56 0.28 -5.08
N LYS A 113 -7.53 -0.53 -4.64
CA LYS A 113 -8.94 -0.14 -4.63
C LYS A 113 -9.20 1.03 -3.68
N ARG A 114 -8.56 1.04 -2.50
CA ARG A 114 -8.66 2.12 -1.51
C ARG A 114 -8.07 3.42 -2.05
N ILE A 115 -6.81 3.38 -2.52
CA ILE A 115 -6.10 4.54 -3.08
C ILE A 115 -6.82 5.06 -4.33
N GLY A 116 -7.30 4.16 -5.20
CA GLY A 116 -8.05 4.56 -6.40
C GLY A 116 -9.32 5.33 -6.06
N LYS A 117 -10.07 4.89 -5.04
CA LYS A 117 -11.24 5.63 -4.54
C LYS A 117 -10.86 7.00 -3.96
N GLU A 118 -9.77 7.07 -3.20
CA GLU A 118 -9.26 8.33 -2.66
C GLU A 118 -8.85 9.30 -3.78
N LEU A 119 -8.15 8.80 -4.80
CA LEU A 119 -7.74 9.59 -5.97
C LEU A 119 -8.95 10.20 -6.68
N THR A 120 -9.95 9.39 -7.02
CA THR A 120 -11.19 9.88 -7.66
C THR A 120 -11.89 10.92 -6.79
N ASN A 121 -11.97 10.71 -5.47
CA ASN A 121 -12.57 11.71 -4.57
C ASN A 121 -11.80 13.05 -4.60
N TYR A 122 -10.47 13.02 -4.65
CA TYR A 122 -9.65 14.25 -4.74
C TYR A 122 -9.77 14.94 -6.10
N GLU A 123 -9.87 14.16 -7.19
CA GLU A 123 -10.11 14.68 -8.54
C GLU A 123 -11.51 15.32 -8.66
N ASP A 124 -12.54 14.67 -8.12
CA ASP A 124 -13.90 15.20 -8.06
C ASP A 124 -13.97 16.47 -7.20
N ASP A 125 -13.29 16.50 -6.05
CA ASP A 125 -13.19 17.67 -5.19
C ASP A 125 -12.47 18.86 -5.86
N LEU A 126 -11.39 18.60 -6.63
CA LEU A 126 -10.76 19.64 -7.45
C LEU A 126 -11.71 20.13 -8.55
N THR A 127 -12.41 19.21 -9.22
CA THR A 127 -13.35 19.53 -10.30
C THR A 127 -14.51 20.38 -9.77
N GLN A 128 -15.12 19.98 -8.65
CA GLN A 128 -16.19 20.72 -8.01
C GLN A 128 -15.74 22.09 -7.51
N TYR A 129 -14.51 22.17 -6.99
CA TYR A 129 -13.92 23.44 -6.59
C TYR A 129 -13.72 24.38 -7.80
N ASN A 130 -13.23 23.87 -8.93
CA ASN A 130 -13.09 24.64 -10.16
C ASN A 130 -14.43 25.11 -10.72
N VAL A 131 -15.45 24.24 -10.72
CA VAL A 131 -16.82 24.59 -11.14
C VAL A 131 -17.43 25.66 -10.24
N THR A 132 -17.30 25.51 -8.92
CA THR A 132 -17.85 26.46 -7.93
C THR A 132 -17.22 27.85 -8.08
N ASN A 133 -15.91 27.91 -8.30
CA ASN A 133 -15.18 29.17 -8.49
C ASN A 133 -15.16 29.66 -9.95
N ARG A 134 -15.79 28.92 -10.88
CA ARG A 134 -15.86 29.23 -12.32
C ARG A 134 -14.49 29.40 -12.98
N ILE A 135 -13.57 28.49 -12.67
CA ILE A 135 -12.20 28.53 -13.17
C ILE A 135 -12.04 27.47 -14.24
N ILE A 136 -11.56 27.89 -15.42
CA ILE A 136 -11.27 26.99 -16.52
C ILE A 136 -9.78 26.65 -16.49
N ASN A 137 -8.94 27.69 -16.50
CA ASN A 137 -7.50 27.55 -16.37
C ASN A 137 -6.94 28.66 -15.47
N TYR A 138 -6.70 28.31 -14.21
CA TYR A 138 -6.22 29.26 -13.23
C TYR A 138 -4.90 29.94 -13.63
N TYR A 139 -3.94 29.20 -14.19
CA TYR A 139 -2.61 29.72 -14.47
C TYR A 139 -2.64 30.72 -15.64
N ASP A 140 -3.38 30.40 -16.70
CA ASP A 140 -3.53 31.30 -17.85
C ASP A 140 -4.38 32.52 -17.49
N GLU A 141 -5.51 32.33 -16.80
CA GLU A 141 -6.37 33.43 -16.34
C GLU A 141 -5.62 34.38 -15.40
N THR A 142 -4.81 33.86 -14.46
CA THR A 142 -4.03 34.69 -13.53
C THR A 142 -2.93 35.45 -14.25
N LYS A 143 -2.25 34.83 -15.22
CA LYS A 143 -1.21 35.48 -16.03
C LYS A 143 -1.80 36.62 -16.86
N GLU A 144 -2.99 36.40 -17.43
CA GLU A 144 -3.71 37.43 -18.18
C GLU A 144 -4.14 38.58 -17.26
N ILE A 145 -4.73 38.29 -16.10
CA ILE A 145 -5.09 39.30 -15.10
C ILE A 145 -3.86 40.11 -14.68
N ALA A 146 -2.71 39.47 -14.45
CA ALA A 146 -1.48 40.17 -14.10
C ALA A 146 -0.97 41.08 -15.23
N THR A 147 -1.13 40.65 -16.49
CA THR A 147 -0.77 41.43 -17.67
C THR A 147 -1.69 42.65 -17.82
N ILE A 148 -3.00 42.45 -17.73
CA ILE A 148 -4.01 43.53 -17.75
C ILE A 148 -3.76 44.49 -16.58
N ASN A 149 -3.49 43.98 -15.38
CA ASN A 149 -3.20 44.80 -14.19
C ASN A 149 -2.02 45.74 -14.44
N LYS A 150 -0.93 45.24 -15.03
CA LYS A 150 0.25 46.03 -15.38
C LYS A 150 -0.08 47.09 -16.43
N GLU A 151 -0.83 46.74 -17.48
CA GLU A 151 -1.23 47.70 -18.52
C GLU A 151 -2.11 48.82 -17.93
N PHE A 152 -3.05 48.46 -17.05
CA PHE A 152 -3.91 49.44 -16.38
C PHE A 152 -3.16 50.33 -15.40
N GLU A 153 -2.16 49.82 -14.70
CA GLU A 153 -1.31 50.62 -13.81
C GLU A 153 -0.52 51.68 -14.58
N LEU A 154 0.04 51.31 -15.74
CA LEU A 154 0.70 52.27 -16.65
C LEU A 154 -0.30 53.31 -17.18
N ARG A 155 -1.48 52.87 -17.63
CA ARG A 155 -2.54 53.78 -18.11
C ARG A 155 -3.03 54.73 -17.02
N GLU A 156 -3.17 54.26 -15.79
CA GLU A 156 -3.54 55.10 -14.64
C GLU A 156 -2.49 56.17 -14.37
N GLN A 157 -1.20 55.81 -14.43
CA GLN A 157 -0.11 56.76 -14.28
C GLN A 157 -0.11 57.82 -15.39
N ASP A 158 -0.32 57.43 -16.64
CA ASP A 158 -0.39 58.35 -17.78
C ASP A 158 -1.58 59.31 -17.67
N VAL A 159 -2.77 58.79 -17.33
CA VAL A 159 -3.98 59.60 -17.16
C VAL A 159 -3.83 60.56 -15.96
N LEU A 160 -3.23 60.09 -14.86
CA LEU A 160 -2.95 60.94 -13.69
C LEU A 160 -1.94 62.04 -14.03
N PHE A 161 -0.91 61.74 -14.82
CA PHE A 161 0.05 62.71 -15.32
C PHE A 161 -0.62 63.75 -16.22
N ASN A 162 -1.47 63.32 -17.16
CA ASN A 162 -2.22 64.21 -18.05
C ASN A 162 -3.19 65.11 -17.27
N TYR A 163 -3.87 64.56 -16.26
CA TYR A 163 -4.76 65.33 -15.39
C TYR A 163 -3.99 66.39 -14.60
N ASN A 164 -2.89 66.02 -13.95
CA ASN A 164 -2.08 66.95 -13.15
C ASN A 164 -1.39 68.01 -14.02
N SER A 165 -0.84 67.61 -15.17
CA SER A 165 -0.20 68.52 -16.12
C SER A 165 -1.21 69.50 -16.72
N SER A 166 -2.39 69.01 -17.12
CA SER A 166 -3.45 69.86 -17.67
C SER A 166 -4.00 70.83 -16.63
N LYS A 167 -4.14 70.38 -15.38
CA LYS A 167 -4.57 71.21 -14.25
C LYS A 167 -3.53 72.30 -13.93
N ALA A 168 -2.24 71.96 -13.95
CA ALA A 168 -1.17 72.92 -13.70
C ALA A 168 -1.10 73.98 -14.80
N MET A 169 -1.19 73.56 -16.07
CA MET A 169 -1.21 74.47 -17.22
C MET A 169 -2.44 75.38 -17.18
N LEU A 170 -3.62 74.85 -16.86
CA LEU A 170 -4.84 75.62 -16.70
C LEU A 170 -4.70 76.71 -15.61
N ASN A 171 -4.18 76.32 -14.44
CA ASN A 171 -3.93 77.26 -13.34
C ASN A 171 -2.92 78.36 -13.71
N GLU A 172 -1.91 78.05 -14.53
CA GLU A 172 -0.91 79.03 -14.97
C GLU A 172 -1.50 80.01 -15.99
N LEU A 173 -2.27 79.52 -16.96
CA LEU A 173 -3.01 80.36 -17.90
C LEU A 173 -3.99 81.29 -17.16
N GLU A 174 -4.69 80.78 -16.13
CA GLU A 174 -5.56 81.59 -15.29
C GLU A 174 -4.82 82.67 -14.48
N LYS A 175 -3.55 82.46 -14.11
CA LYS A 175 -2.75 83.51 -13.45
C LYS A 175 -2.34 84.62 -14.42
N GLN A 176 -2.00 84.26 -15.65
CA GLN A 176 -1.60 85.20 -16.71
C GLN A 176 -2.78 86.05 -17.23
N MET A 177 -4.02 85.64 -16.94
CA MET A 177 -5.22 86.41 -17.27
C MET A 177 -5.43 87.62 -16.34
N ASP A 178 -5.60 88.80 -16.95
CA ASP A 178 -6.02 90.03 -16.26
C ASP A 178 -7.44 89.91 -15.64
N SER A 179 -7.75 90.75 -14.64
CA SER A 179 -9.06 90.75 -13.95
C SER A 179 -10.27 90.91 -14.88
N ASN A 180 -10.11 91.61 -16.01
CA ASN A 180 -11.15 91.76 -17.02
C ASN A 180 -11.43 90.47 -17.80
N ILE A 181 -10.39 89.71 -18.14
CA ILE A 181 -10.53 88.39 -18.80
C ILE A 181 -11.15 87.39 -17.83
N LYS A 182 -10.75 87.45 -16.55
CA LYS A 182 -11.35 86.64 -15.47
C LYS A 182 -12.86 86.87 -15.34
N ARG A 183 -13.37 88.09 -15.56
CA ARG A 183 -14.83 88.35 -15.57
C ARG A 183 -15.53 87.76 -16.79
N VAL A 184 -14.88 87.74 -17.95
CA VAL A 184 -15.42 87.18 -19.19
C VAL A 184 -15.55 85.65 -19.08
N ILE A 185 -14.54 84.97 -18.54
CA ILE A 185 -14.58 83.50 -18.39
C ILE A 185 -15.63 83.02 -17.37
N HIS A 186 -16.03 83.88 -16.42
CA HIS A 186 -17.09 83.60 -15.45
C HIS A 186 -18.48 84.08 -15.91
N ASN A 187 -18.63 84.51 -17.16
CA ASN A 187 -19.94 84.84 -17.71
C ASN A 187 -20.82 83.58 -17.78
N VAL A 188 -22.05 83.68 -17.29
CA VAL A 188 -23.05 82.59 -17.24
C VAL A 188 -23.21 81.88 -18.60
N GLN A 189 -23.21 82.62 -19.72
CA GLN A 189 -23.34 82.03 -21.06
C GLN A 189 -22.12 81.19 -21.47
N LEU A 190 -20.91 81.64 -21.11
CA LEU A 190 -19.69 80.91 -21.39
C LEU A 190 -19.56 79.68 -20.49
N VAL A 191 -19.88 79.83 -19.20
CA VAL A 191 -19.88 78.74 -18.21
C VAL A 191 -20.86 77.63 -18.61
N ASP A 192 -22.06 77.97 -19.08
CA ASP A 192 -23.03 76.98 -19.55
C ASP A 192 -22.50 76.18 -20.75
N LYS A 193 -21.91 76.86 -21.74
CA LYS A 193 -21.30 76.20 -22.90
C LYS A 193 -20.06 75.36 -22.53
N ILE A 194 -19.27 75.80 -21.56
CA ILE A 194 -18.15 75.03 -20.99
C ILE A 194 -18.66 73.75 -20.34
N ASN A 195 -19.72 73.82 -19.53
CA ASN A 195 -20.33 72.65 -18.90
C ASN A 195 -20.88 71.68 -19.95
N GLN A 196 -21.55 72.18 -20.99
CA GLN A 196 -22.00 71.35 -22.12
C GLN A 196 -20.82 70.66 -22.83
N ALA A 197 -19.72 71.38 -23.05
CA ALA A 197 -18.52 70.81 -23.68
C ALA A 197 -17.83 69.77 -22.78
N SER A 198 -17.77 70.00 -21.46
CA SER A 198 -17.28 69.03 -20.47
C SER A 198 -18.15 67.76 -20.46
N ASP A 199 -19.48 67.88 -20.42
CA ASP A 199 -20.40 66.75 -20.45
C ASP A 199 -20.28 65.93 -21.74
N LEU A 200 -20.17 66.61 -22.89
CA LEU A 200 -19.94 65.97 -24.18
C LEU A 200 -18.60 65.25 -24.21
N THR A 201 -17.55 65.88 -23.70
CA THR A 201 -16.21 65.29 -23.60
C THR A 201 -16.22 64.05 -22.72
N GLY A 202 -16.86 64.11 -21.55
CA GLY A 202 -17.00 62.97 -20.65
C GLY A 202 -17.74 61.79 -21.29
N LYS A 203 -18.83 62.05 -22.01
CA LYS A 203 -19.57 61.01 -22.75
C LYS A 203 -18.73 60.40 -23.87
N ILE A 204 -18.05 61.22 -24.67
CA ILE A 204 -17.15 60.77 -25.76
C ILE A 204 -16.07 59.86 -25.19
N THR A 205 -15.35 60.32 -24.17
CA THR A 205 -14.30 59.54 -23.51
C THR A 205 -14.84 58.21 -22.97
N GLN A 206 -16.02 58.20 -22.37
CA GLN A 206 -16.65 56.99 -21.86
C GLN A 206 -16.93 55.98 -22.98
N MET A 207 -17.45 56.43 -24.13
CA MET A 207 -17.71 55.55 -25.28
C MET A 207 -16.44 55.11 -26.01
N GLU A 208 -15.42 55.96 -26.09
CA GLU A 208 -14.13 55.62 -26.71
C GLU A 208 -13.34 54.61 -25.86
N THR A 209 -13.51 54.66 -24.54
CA THR A 209 -12.81 53.74 -23.62
C THR A 209 -13.56 52.42 -23.45
N ILE A 210 -14.90 52.45 -23.44
CA ILE A 210 -15.75 51.26 -23.35
C ILE A 210 -16.13 50.84 -24.77
N SER A 211 -15.23 50.12 -25.43
CA SER A 211 -15.44 49.57 -26.78
C SER A 211 -16.68 48.68 -26.84
N THR A 212 -17.84 49.27 -27.09
CA THR A 212 -19.07 48.55 -27.42
C THR A 212 -19.26 48.67 -28.93
N SER A 213 -18.76 47.68 -29.64
CA SER A 213 -18.84 47.54 -31.09
C SER A 213 -20.27 47.23 -31.53
N SER A 214 -21.13 48.25 -31.51
CA SER A 214 -22.43 48.24 -32.18
C SER A 214 -22.48 49.39 -33.19
N GLU A 215 -23.14 49.18 -34.35
CA GLU A 215 -23.29 50.23 -35.37
C GLU A 215 -23.99 51.49 -34.81
N ASP A 216 -24.88 51.31 -33.83
CA ASP A 216 -25.64 52.38 -33.20
C ASP A 216 -24.76 53.24 -32.26
N SER A 217 -23.83 52.60 -31.53
CA SER A 217 -22.81 53.30 -30.72
C SER A 217 -21.91 54.19 -31.59
N GLY A 218 -21.58 53.74 -32.81
CA GLY A 218 -20.74 54.50 -33.74
C GLY A 218 -21.40 55.79 -34.25
N ARG A 219 -22.69 55.74 -34.56
CA ARG A 219 -23.46 56.93 -34.97
C ARG A 219 -23.59 57.95 -33.85
N GLN A 220 -23.91 57.49 -32.63
CA GLN A 220 -24.01 58.37 -31.46
C GLN A 220 -22.68 59.04 -31.12
N LEU A 221 -21.56 58.29 -31.18
CA LEU A 221 -20.23 58.85 -30.97
C LEU A 221 -19.91 59.97 -31.98
N LEU A 222 -20.25 59.76 -33.26
CA LEU A 222 -20.07 60.76 -34.30
C LEU A 222 -20.92 62.01 -34.05
N GLU A 223 -22.17 61.83 -33.62
CA GLU A 223 -23.07 62.91 -33.24
C GLU A 223 -22.52 63.73 -32.07
N TYR A 224 -22.02 63.07 -31.01
CA TYR A 224 -21.41 63.77 -29.88
C TYR A 224 -20.13 64.52 -30.27
N LYS A 225 -19.29 63.95 -31.14
CA LYS A 225 -18.11 64.64 -31.68
C LYS A 225 -18.49 65.88 -32.49
N ASN A 226 -19.53 65.79 -33.32
CA ASN A 226 -20.04 66.92 -34.09
C ASN A 226 -20.62 68.01 -33.17
N LYS A 227 -21.40 67.63 -32.14
CA LYS A 227 -21.91 68.56 -31.12
C LYS A 227 -20.77 69.22 -30.34
N LEU A 228 -19.71 68.49 -30.01
CA LEU A 228 -18.53 69.05 -29.34
C LEU A 228 -17.81 70.07 -30.23
N LEU A 229 -17.63 69.75 -31.52
CA LEU A 229 -17.04 70.69 -32.50
C LEU A 229 -17.89 71.96 -32.64
N GLN A 230 -19.21 71.82 -32.68
CA GLN A 230 -20.13 72.96 -32.73
C GLN A 230 -20.04 73.80 -31.44
N THR A 231 -20.08 73.15 -30.28
CA THR A 231 -19.95 73.82 -28.98
C THR A 231 -18.61 74.54 -28.84
N ARG A 232 -17.52 73.96 -29.36
CA ARG A 232 -16.19 74.61 -29.40
C ARG A 232 -16.18 75.86 -30.29
N ARG A 233 -16.86 75.82 -31.45
CA ARG A 233 -17.00 76.99 -32.33
C ARG A 233 -17.81 78.09 -31.64
N ASP A 234 -18.94 77.74 -31.03
CA ASP A 234 -19.76 78.67 -30.25
C ASP A 234 -18.93 79.32 -29.11
N LEU A 235 -18.13 78.51 -28.40
CA LEU A 235 -17.26 78.99 -27.32
C LEU A 235 -16.18 79.97 -27.81
N SER A 236 -15.53 79.65 -28.93
CA SER A 236 -14.55 80.55 -29.55
C SER A 236 -15.20 81.85 -30.02
N GLU A 237 -16.40 81.80 -30.60
CA GLU A 237 -17.13 83.00 -31.04
C GLU A 237 -17.54 83.88 -29.87
N ILE A 238 -18.14 83.30 -28.82
CA ILE A 238 -18.52 84.02 -27.59
C ILE A 238 -17.27 84.64 -26.96
N SER A 239 -16.19 83.88 -26.83
CA SER A 239 -14.91 84.38 -26.32
C SER A 239 -14.38 85.57 -27.13
N ASN A 240 -14.34 85.45 -28.46
CA ASN A 240 -13.82 86.49 -29.34
C ASN A 240 -14.66 87.77 -29.29
N GLN A 241 -15.98 87.69 -29.13
CA GLN A 241 -16.85 88.86 -28.96
C GLN A 241 -16.53 89.68 -27.71
N TYR A 242 -16.09 89.03 -26.63
CA TYR A 242 -15.77 89.71 -25.37
C TYR A 242 -14.31 90.19 -25.27
N VAL A 243 -13.42 89.70 -26.14
CA VAL A 243 -11.97 89.90 -26.02
C VAL A 243 -11.38 90.68 -27.21
N ALA A 244 -12.15 90.89 -28.28
CA ALA A 244 -11.72 91.63 -29.47
C ALA A 244 -11.13 93.02 -29.15
N GLY A 245 -9.90 93.26 -29.61
CA GLY A 245 -9.24 94.56 -29.58
C GLY A 245 -8.42 94.90 -28.33
N GLN A 246 -8.19 93.95 -27.41
CA GLN A 246 -7.44 94.21 -26.18
C GLN A 246 -6.14 93.37 -26.07
N TYR A 247 -5.04 94.00 -25.64
CA TYR A 247 -3.74 93.36 -25.37
C TYR A 247 -3.53 93.16 -23.87
N THR A 248 -2.97 92.01 -23.48
CA THR A 248 -2.57 91.75 -22.07
C THR A 248 -1.44 92.68 -21.64
N LYS A 249 -1.21 92.79 -20.33
CA LYS A 249 -0.07 93.54 -19.75
C LYS A 249 1.31 93.06 -20.24
N GLU A 250 1.39 91.86 -20.82
CA GLU A 250 2.63 91.24 -21.35
C GLU A 250 2.77 91.38 -22.88
N GLY A 251 1.87 92.11 -23.56
CA GLY A 251 1.95 92.37 -25.01
C GLY A 251 1.40 91.25 -25.90
N LEU A 252 0.85 90.19 -25.32
CA LEU A 252 0.20 89.09 -26.04
C LEU A 252 -1.25 89.46 -26.39
N ASN A 253 -1.70 89.01 -27.56
CA ASN A 253 -3.10 89.14 -27.99
C ASN A 253 -4.01 88.37 -27.02
N LYS A 254 -4.95 89.05 -26.36
CA LYS A 254 -5.85 88.42 -25.38
C LYS A 254 -6.69 87.30 -26.00
N GLY A 255 -7.04 87.39 -27.29
CA GLY A 255 -7.80 86.34 -27.97
C GLY A 255 -7.06 84.99 -28.00
N THR A 256 -5.75 85.01 -28.21
CA THR A 256 -4.91 83.80 -28.26
C THR A 256 -4.79 83.10 -26.91
N ILE A 257 -4.73 83.86 -25.81
CA ILE A 257 -4.65 83.30 -24.45
C ILE A 257 -5.97 82.64 -24.04
N VAL A 258 -7.11 83.20 -24.44
CA VAL A 258 -8.41 82.60 -24.12
C VAL A 258 -8.68 81.34 -24.95
N GLU A 259 -8.24 81.31 -26.22
CA GLU A 259 -8.29 80.07 -27.02
C GLU A 259 -7.39 78.97 -26.45
N GLN A 260 -6.16 79.30 -26.03
CA GLN A 260 -5.26 78.35 -25.37
C GLN A 260 -5.84 77.82 -24.05
N TRP A 261 -6.47 78.69 -23.25
CA TRP A 261 -7.15 78.28 -22.02
C TRP A 261 -8.34 77.38 -22.30
N LEU A 262 -9.15 77.68 -23.32
CA LEU A 262 -10.29 76.86 -23.70
C LEU A 262 -9.84 75.45 -24.13
N ASP A 263 -8.77 75.38 -24.93
CA ASP A 263 -8.18 74.11 -25.34
C ASP A 263 -7.64 73.32 -24.15
N GLN A 264 -6.95 74.01 -23.23
CA GLN A 264 -6.41 73.39 -22.03
C GLN A 264 -7.51 72.92 -21.06
N LEU A 265 -8.63 73.64 -20.98
CA LEU A 265 -9.80 73.29 -20.18
C LEU A 265 -10.49 72.03 -20.72
N LEU A 266 -10.67 71.94 -22.05
CA LEU A 266 -11.21 70.74 -22.69
C LEU A 266 -10.28 69.53 -22.47
N LEU A 267 -8.97 69.72 -22.57
CA LEU A 267 -7.98 68.68 -22.25
C LEU A 267 -8.05 68.24 -20.78
N PHE A 268 -8.22 69.19 -19.85
CA PHE A 268 -8.38 68.90 -18.43
C PHE A 268 -9.66 68.10 -18.14
N GLU A 269 -10.81 68.51 -18.70
CA GLU A 269 -12.08 67.79 -18.52
C GLU A 269 -12.04 66.41 -19.17
N LYS A 270 -11.35 66.25 -20.31
CA LYS A 270 -11.05 64.94 -20.89
C LYS A 270 -10.24 64.06 -19.94
N ALA A 271 -9.10 64.55 -19.44
CA ALA A 271 -8.24 63.78 -18.54
C ALA A 271 -8.94 63.43 -17.22
N LYS A 272 -9.80 64.30 -16.71
CA LYS A 272 -10.65 64.06 -15.53
C LYS A 272 -11.70 62.97 -15.77
N ALA A 273 -12.33 62.95 -16.94
CA ALA A 273 -13.25 61.88 -17.32
C ALA A 273 -12.53 60.53 -17.48
N GLU A 274 -11.37 60.52 -18.14
CA GLU A 274 -10.50 59.34 -18.27
C GLU A 274 -10.09 58.80 -16.90
N LEU A 275 -9.68 59.68 -15.98
CA LEU A 275 -9.26 59.29 -14.63
C LEU A 275 -10.38 58.57 -13.88
N LYS A 276 -11.62 59.07 -13.98
CA LYS A 276 -12.78 58.44 -13.35
C LYS A 276 -13.06 57.04 -13.91
N ILE A 277 -12.89 56.84 -15.22
CA ILE A 277 -13.08 55.53 -15.87
C ILE A 277 -11.98 54.57 -15.44
N VAL A 278 -10.72 55.02 -15.46
CA VAL A 278 -9.58 54.19 -15.05
C VAL A 278 -9.68 53.79 -13.59
N GLN A 279 -10.03 54.71 -12.69
CA GLN A 279 -10.27 54.40 -11.27
C GLN A 279 -11.39 53.37 -11.07
N LYS A 280 -12.47 53.45 -11.85
CA LYS A 280 -13.54 52.46 -11.81
C LYS A 280 -13.03 51.08 -12.26
N SER A 281 -12.34 51.01 -13.40
CA SER A 281 -11.73 49.75 -13.88
C SER A 281 -10.70 49.20 -12.90
N ARG A 282 -9.94 50.06 -12.22
CA ARG A 282 -8.97 49.67 -11.19
C ARG A 282 -9.64 48.95 -10.02
N ASN A 283 -10.78 49.49 -9.54
CA ASN A 283 -11.56 48.88 -8.47
C ASN A 283 -12.16 47.53 -8.90
N GLU A 284 -12.69 47.44 -10.12
CA GLU A 284 -13.22 46.18 -10.67
C GLU A 284 -12.13 45.12 -10.81
N LEU A 285 -10.93 45.51 -11.27
CA LEU A 285 -9.80 44.60 -11.42
C LEU A 285 -9.24 44.16 -10.07
N ASN A 286 -9.16 45.06 -9.09
CA ASN A 286 -8.73 44.72 -7.73
C ASN A 286 -9.71 43.74 -7.06
N ALA A 287 -11.02 43.93 -7.25
CA ALA A 287 -12.04 43.00 -6.76
C ALA A 287 -11.86 41.59 -7.36
N LYS A 288 -11.54 41.48 -8.65
CA LYS A 288 -11.18 40.20 -9.28
C LYS A 288 -9.91 39.62 -8.66
N TYR A 289 -8.86 40.43 -8.52
CA TYR A 289 -7.59 39.96 -7.96
C TYR A 289 -7.74 39.37 -6.55
N LEU A 290 -8.50 40.04 -5.67
CA LEU A 290 -8.80 39.57 -4.32
C LEU A 290 -9.53 38.22 -4.30
N HIS A 291 -10.39 37.97 -5.29
CA HIS A 291 -11.07 36.68 -5.46
C HIS A 291 -10.12 35.58 -5.94
N PHE A 292 -9.27 35.85 -6.94
CA PHE A 292 -8.37 34.85 -7.53
C PHE A 292 -7.17 34.47 -6.63
N ALA A 293 -6.66 35.41 -5.83
CA ALA A 293 -5.48 35.20 -4.99
C ALA A 293 -5.56 33.96 -4.05
N PRO A 294 -6.60 33.78 -3.20
CA PRO A 294 -6.70 32.61 -2.33
C PRO A 294 -6.96 31.31 -3.11
N VAL A 295 -7.59 31.41 -4.27
CA VAL A 295 -8.01 30.25 -5.06
C VAL A 295 -6.80 29.47 -5.59
N GLY A 296 -5.79 30.14 -6.13
CA GLY A 296 -4.61 29.46 -6.65
C GLY A 296 -3.87 28.61 -5.64
N THR A 297 -3.76 29.09 -4.40
CA THR A 297 -3.12 28.33 -3.32
C THR A 297 -3.88 27.05 -2.97
N THR A 298 -5.20 27.08 -3.11
CA THR A 298 -6.08 25.94 -2.83
C THR A 298 -6.05 24.94 -3.98
N ILE A 299 -6.11 25.40 -5.24
CA ILE A 299 -5.95 24.56 -6.44
C ILE A 299 -4.61 23.82 -6.38
N LYS A 300 -3.50 24.54 -6.20
CA LYS A 300 -2.15 23.96 -6.15
C LYS A 300 -1.98 22.93 -5.01
N ARG A 301 -2.69 23.12 -3.90
CA ARG A 301 -2.69 22.16 -2.78
C ARG A 301 -3.44 20.89 -3.13
N LYS A 302 -4.62 21.01 -3.75
CA LYS A 302 -5.41 19.86 -4.24
C LYS A 302 -4.65 19.09 -5.33
N GLU A 303 -4.09 19.79 -6.32
CA GLU A 303 -3.23 19.21 -7.36
C GLU A 303 -2.05 18.42 -6.76
N ARG A 304 -1.39 18.96 -5.73
CA ARG A 304 -0.29 18.26 -5.04
C ARG A 304 -0.75 16.98 -4.37
N ILE A 305 -1.91 16.99 -3.71
CA ILE A 305 -2.48 15.81 -3.05
C ILE A 305 -2.84 14.75 -4.09
N ILE A 306 -3.43 15.15 -5.22
CA ILE A 306 -3.71 14.27 -6.37
C ILE A 306 -2.42 13.63 -6.86
N ASN A 307 -1.40 14.43 -7.18
CA ASN A 307 -0.11 13.92 -7.69
C ASN A 307 0.58 12.97 -6.71
N PHE A 308 0.53 13.27 -5.40
CA PHE A 308 1.08 12.38 -4.38
C PHE A 308 0.32 11.05 -4.30
N THR A 309 -1.01 11.10 -4.34
CA THR A 309 -1.89 9.93 -4.32
C THR A 309 -1.71 9.08 -5.58
N GLU A 310 -1.58 9.71 -6.75
CA GLU A 310 -1.29 9.05 -8.02
C GLU A 310 0.07 8.33 -8.00
N GLN A 311 1.13 8.99 -7.52
CA GLN A 311 2.45 8.34 -7.36
C GLN A 311 2.41 7.15 -6.40
N ASN A 312 1.64 7.27 -5.31
CA ASN A 312 1.41 6.17 -4.38
C ASN A 312 0.66 5.01 -5.06
N TYR A 313 -0.38 5.32 -5.85
CA TYR A 313 -1.12 4.34 -6.64
C TYR A 313 -0.20 3.59 -7.63
N LEU A 314 0.61 4.32 -8.42
CA LEU A 314 1.52 3.73 -9.39
C LEU A 314 2.60 2.86 -8.74
N THR A 315 3.09 3.26 -7.56
CA THR A 315 4.08 2.48 -6.81
C THR A 315 3.47 1.18 -6.28
N ASN A 316 2.26 1.24 -5.71
CA ASN A 316 1.53 0.03 -5.28
C ASN A 316 1.16 -0.87 -6.47
N LEU A 317 0.84 -0.28 -7.62
CA LEU A 317 0.54 -1.02 -8.84
C LEU A 317 1.77 -1.78 -9.33
N LYS A 318 2.94 -1.14 -9.26
CA LYS A 318 4.21 -1.80 -9.54
C LYS A 318 4.46 -2.97 -8.57
N SER A 319 4.30 -2.75 -7.26
CA SER A 319 4.46 -3.82 -6.27
C SER A 319 3.45 -4.97 -6.44
N TYR A 320 2.21 -4.67 -6.84
CA TYR A 320 1.21 -5.67 -7.21
C TYR A 320 1.66 -6.51 -8.40
N ASN A 321 2.15 -5.87 -9.46
CA ASN A 321 2.66 -6.55 -10.64
C ASN A 321 3.90 -7.40 -10.31
N ASP A 322 4.81 -6.91 -9.48
CA ASP A 322 5.97 -7.65 -9.01
C ASP A 322 5.56 -8.90 -8.21
N ALA A 323 4.53 -8.78 -7.36
CA ALA A 323 3.97 -9.92 -6.63
C ALA A 323 3.33 -10.96 -7.57
N LEU A 324 2.61 -10.52 -8.60
CA LEU A 324 2.06 -11.40 -9.64
C LEU A 324 3.16 -12.11 -10.43
N LEU A 325 4.22 -11.40 -10.83
CA LEU A 325 5.38 -11.98 -11.51
C LEU A 325 6.07 -13.01 -10.62
N ARG A 326 6.22 -12.72 -9.33
CA ARG A 326 6.78 -13.66 -8.35
C ARG A 326 5.90 -14.90 -8.21
N LYS A 327 4.57 -14.76 -8.16
CA LYS A 327 3.64 -15.90 -8.16
C LYS A 327 3.85 -16.76 -9.39
N LYS A 328 3.87 -16.16 -10.58
CA LYS A 328 4.08 -16.88 -11.84
C LYS A 328 5.46 -17.57 -11.90
N SER A 329 6.51 -16.91 -11.42
CA SER A 329 7.85 -17.50 -11.32
C SER A 329 7.88 -18.69 -10.34
N LEU A 330 7.17 -18.59 -9.21
CA LEU A 330 7.00 -19.69 -8.27
C LEU A 330 6.19 -20.83 -8.89
N GLU A 331 5.13 -20.55 -9.64
CA GLU A 331 4.36 -21.59 -10.35
C GLU A 331 5.24 -22.34 -11.37
N MET A 332 6.07 -21.61 -12.13
CA MET A 332 7.02 -22.21 -13.07
C MET A 332 8.13 -23.02 -12.36
N THR A 333 8.55 -22.58 -11.17
CA THR A 333 9.67 -23.21 -10.41
C THR A 333 9.19 -24.30 -9.44
N ALA A 334 7.95 -24.26 -8.95
CA ALA A 334 7.41 -25.22 -7.98
C ALA A 334 7.05 -26.58 -8.61
N ALA A 335 7.17 -26.70 -9.93
CA ALA A 335 7.26 -27.99 -10.62
C ALA A 335 8.50 -28.84 -10.22
N ILE A 336 9.34 -28.38 -9.28
CA ILE A 336 10.63 -28.99 -8.92
C ILE A 336 10.57 -29.97 -7.72
N LEU A 337 9.48 -30.06 -6.94
CA LEU A 337 9.35 -31.14 -5.94
C LEU A 337 8.94 -32.44 -6.64
N LYS A 338 9.85 -32.94 -7.49
CA LYS A 338 9.69 -34.16 -8.25
C LYS A 338 9.97 -35.33 -7.33
N VAL A 339 8.99 -36.22 -7.21
CA VAL A 339 9.20 -37.53 -6.60
C VAL A 339 10.28 -38.25 -7.40
N LEU A 340 11.50 -38.31 -6.84
CA LEU A 340 12.63 -38.94 -7.52
C LEU A 340 12.46 -40.46 -7.55
N ASN A 341 12.02 -41.03 -6.43
CA ASN A 341 11.77 -42.45 -6.27
C ASN A 341 10.33 -42.63 -5.75
N PRO A 342 9.42 -43.24 -6.54
CA PRO A 342 8.11 -43.62 -6.03
C PRO A 342 8.27 -44.68 -4.92
N PRO A 343 7.30 -44.78 -3.99
CA PRO A 343 7.32 -45.86 -3.01
C PRO A 343 7.32 -47.21 -3.74
N ALA A 344 8.11 -48.16 -3.26
CA ALA A 344 8.13 -49.52 -3.78
C ALA A 344 7.40 -50.43 -2.79
N TYR A 345 6.66 -51.41 -3.31
CA TYR A 345 5.99 -52.39 -2.46
C TYR A 345 7.04 -53.23 -1.70
N PRO A 346 6.98 -53.32 -0.37
CA PRO A 346 8.02 -54.02 0.40
C PRO A 346 7.85 -55.53 0.26
N ILE A 347 8.78 -56.16 -0.48
CA ILE A 347 8.79 -57.61 -0.73
C ILE A 347 9.49 -58.36 0.42
N ASN A 348 10.46 -57.71 1.07
CA ASN A 348 11.26 -58.31 2.14
C ASN A 348 11.00 -57.60 3.47
N SER A 349 10.91 -58.36 4.55
CA SER A 349 10.92 -57.80 5.90
C SER A 349 12.26 -57.14 6.19
N GLU A 350 12.27 -56.03 6.93
CA GLU A 350 13.52 -55.44 7.40
C GLU A 350 14.36 -56.44 8.20
N SER A 351 15.69 -56.37 8.01
CA SER A 351 16.64 -57.20 8.73
C SER A 351 16.67 -56.83 10.21
N THR A 352 15.80 -57.43 11.01
CA THR A 352 15.81 -57.23 12.46
C THR A 352 17.03 -57.92 13.08
N ASN A 353 17.65 -57.28 14.08
CA ASN A 353 18.75 -57.86 14.86
C ASN A 353 18.29 -59.04 15.76
N ARG A 354 17.08 -59.58 15.56
CA ARG A 354 16.51 -60.69 16.35
C ARG A 354 17.45 -61.88 16.42
N ARG A 355 18.10 -62.24 15.30
CA ARG A 355 19.10 -63.33 15.28
C ARG A 355 20.28 -63.06 16.23
N LYS A 356 20.78 -61.82 16.29
CA LYS A 356 21.87 -61.42 17.21
C LYS A 356 21.40 -61.42 18.65
N ILE A 357 20.19 -60.94 18.93
CA ILE A 357 19.61 -60.93 20.27
C ILE A 357 19.42 -62.35 20.78
N VAL A 358 18.85 -63.24 19.97
CA VAL A 358 18.67 -64.67 20.32
C VAL A 358 20.02 -65.34 20.57
N MET A 359 21.02 -65.08 19.75
CA MET A 359 22.37 -65.60 19.95
C MET A 359 23.00 -65.06 21.26
N MET A 360 22.85 -63.78 21.56
CA MET A 360 23.36 -63.16 22.78
C MET A 360 22.68 -63.74 24.03
N ILE A 361 21.36 -63.91 24.02
CA ILE A 361 20.62 -64.55 25.12
C ILE A 361 21.05 -66.01 25.28
N GLY A 362 21.21 -66.74 24.17
CA GLY A 362 21.71 -68.13 24.18
C GLY A 362 23.08 -68.24 24.85
N VAL A 363 24.05 -67.44 24.42
CA VAL A 363 25.40 -67.42 25.01
C VAL A 363 25.37 -66.96 26.48
N GLY A 364 24.60 -65.92 26.79
CA GLY A 364 24.46 -65.40 28.15
C GLY A 364 23.87 -66.43 29.11
N SER A 365 22.85 -67.18 28.69
CA SER A 365 22.26 -68.25 29.50
C SER A 365 23.24 -69.40 29.74
N PHE A 366 24.04 -69.76 28.74
CA PHE A 366 25.07 -70.80 28.86
C PHE A 366 26.17 -70.40 29.86
N ILE A 367 26.68 -69.17 29.76
CA ILE A 367 27.67 -68.64 30.71
C ILE A 367 27.07 -68.54 32.11
N GLY A 368 25.82 -68.09 32.24
CA GLY A 368 25.12 -68.01 33.52
C GLY A 368 24.97 -69.37 34.20
N LEU A 369 24.65 -70.43 33.45
CA LEU A 369 24.60 -71.79 33.99
C LEU A 369 25.98 -72.28 34.47
N ILE A 370 27.05 -72.05 33.69
CA ILE A 370 28.41 -72.41 34.10
C ILE A 370 28.81 -71.67 35.38
N ALA A 371 28.56 -70.35 35.42
CA ALA A 371 28.86 -69.54 36.60
C ALA A 371 28.07 -70.02 37.83
N PHE A 372 26.80 -70.40 37.66
CA PHE A 372 25.97 -70.94 38.73
C PHE A 372 26.52 -72.25 39.30
N PHE A 373 26.93 -73.20 38.44
CA PHE A 373 27.57 -74.44 38.89
C PHE A 373 28.92 -74.20 39.58
N LEU A 374 29.74 -73.26 39.07
CA LEU A 374 31.00 -72.88 39.74
C LEU A 374 30.75 -72.20 41.09
N LEU A 375 29.67 -71.44 41.24
CA LEU A 375 29.28 -70.81 42.51
C LEU A 375 28.88 -71.88 43.54
N ILE A 376 28.11 -72.88 43.13
CA ILE A 376 27.79 -74.05 43.97
C ILE A 376 29.10 -74.73 44.40
N GLU A 377 30.01 -75.02 43.46
CA GLU A 377 31.29 -75.67 43.75
C GLU A 377 32.19 -74.84 44.68
N PHE A 378 32.14 -73.50 44.58
CA PHE A 378 32.91 -72.60 45.43
C PHE A 378 32.35 -72.50 46.85
N ILE A 379 31.02 -72.56 47.00
CA ILE A 379 30.34 -72.55 48.31
C ILE A 379 30.35 -73.93 48.96
N ASP A 380 30.42 -75.00 48.17
CA ASP A 380 30.48 -76.37 48.66
C ASP A 380 31.83 -76.65 49.37
N ARG A 381 31.80 -76.52 50.71
CA ARG A 381 32.90 -76.88 51.61
C ARG A 381 32.87 -78.35 52.05
N THR A 382 32.18 -79.23 51.32
CA THR A 382 32.15 -80.65 51.67
C THR A 382 33.50 -81.32 51.38
N LEU A 383 34.10 -81.92 52.41
CA LEU A 383 35.37 -82.65 52.34
C LEU A 383 35.18 -84.04 51.72
N ARG A 384 34.83 -84.08 50.42
CA ARG A 384 34.53 -85.33 49.69
C ARG A 384 35.74 -86.11 49.22
N ASP A 385 36.90 -85.46 49.13
CA ASP A 385 38.09 -86.05 48.52
C ASP A 385 39.33 -85.86 49.40
N SER A 386 40.22 -86.86 49.40
CA SER A 386 41.41 -86.88 50.28
C SER A 386 42.38 -85.76 49.94
N VAL A 387 42.52 -85.43 48.65
CA VAL A 387 43.35 -84.33 48.15
C VAL A 387 42.79 -82.98 48.56
N ARG A 388 41.46 -82.80 48.51
CA ARG A 388 40.80 -81.55 48.95
C ARG A 388 40.89 -81.36 50.46
N THR A 389 40.74 -82.45 51.22
CA THR A 389 40.81 -82.43 52.69
C THR A 389 42.17 -81.98 53.17
N ARG A 390 43.25 -82.55 52.62
CA ARG A 390 44.61 -82.13 52.93
C ARG A 390 44.86 -80.65 52.62
N LYS A 391 44.29 -80.13 51.53
CA LYS A 391 44.47 -78.73 51.10
C LYS A 391 43.69 -77.73 51.96
N GLN A 392 42.53 -78.11 52.50
CA GLN A 392 41.73 -77.23 53.36
C GLN A 392 42.11 -77.31 54.84
N THR A 393 42.55 -78.47 55.35
CA THR A 393 42.88 -78.65 56.78
C THR A 393 44.38 -78.57 57.10
N GLY A 394 45.25 -78.57 56.09
CA GLY A 394 46.71 -78.47 56.25
C GLY A 394 47.38 -79.68 56.92
N SER A 395 46.63 -80.72 57.25
CA SER A 395 47.09 -81.93 57.95
C SER A 395 47.07 -83.16 57.04
N PRO A 396 47.94 -84.16 57.26
CA PRO A 396 47.87 -85.42 56.52
C PRO A 396 46.56 -86.15 56.85
N VAL A 397 45.86 -86.61 55.82
CA VAL A 397 44.59 -87.34 55.96
C VAL A 397 44.90 -88.76 56.45
N LEU A 398 44.44 -89.10 57.66
CA LEU A 398 44.72 -90.39 58.32
C LEU A 398 43.90 -91.55 57.75
N GLY A 399 42.76 -91.28 57.12
CA GLY A 399 41.91 -92.28 56.49
C GLY A 399 40.74 -91.62 55.75
N ALA A 400 40.20 -92.31 54.75
CA ALA A 400 39.02 -91.88 54.01
C ALA A 400 37.94 -92.97 54.14
N TYR A 401 36.74 -92.57 54.58
CA TYR A 401 35.61 -93.49 54.63
C TYR A 401 34.91 -93.50 53.27
N PRO A 402 34.69 -94.66 52.63
CA PRO A 402 33.99 -94.71 51.36
C PRO A 402 32.54 -94.25 51.56
N ALA A 403 32.07 -93.32 50.73
CA ALA A 403 30.65 -92.99 50.71
C ALA A 403 29.83 -94.24 50.35
N PRO A 404 28.62 -94.44 50.91
CA PRO A 404 27.84 -95.65 50.68
C PRO A 404 27.51 -95.78 49.18
N MET A 405 28.26 -96.64 48.48
CA MET A 405 27.89 -97.11 47.15
C MET A 405 26.73 -98.08 47.30
N LYS A 406 25.81 -98.09 46.32
CA LYS A 406 24.61 -98.95 46.27
C LYS A 406 24.88 -100.35 46.85
N PHE A 407 23.98 -100.81 47.73
CA PHE A 407 24.04 -102.10 48.43
C PHE A 407 24.45 -103.24 47.50
N SER A 408 25.71 -103.65 47.60
CA SER A 408 26.30 -104.81 46.94
C SER A 408 26.98 -105.66 48.02
N PRO A 409 27.03 -107.00 47.89
CA PRO A 409 27.71 -107.85 48.88
C PRO A 409 29.18 -107.43 49.10
N ILE A 410 29.81 -106.89 48.05
CA ILE A 410 31.19 -106.40 48.07
C ILE A 410 31.30 -105.09 48.87
N SER A 411 30.29 -104.21 48.84
CA SER A 411 30.35 -102.94 49.57
C SER A 411 30.27 -103.14 51.08
N LYS A 412 29.50 -104.12 51.57
CA LYS A 412 29.48 -104.51 53.00
C LYS A 412 30.82 -105.05 53.48
N GLN A 413 31.51 -105.85 52.66
CA GLN A 413 32.83 -106.36 52.99
C GLN A 413 33.88 -105.24 53.03
N CYS A 414 33.81 -104.27 52.11
CA CYS A 414 34.68 -103.10 52.14
C CYS A 414 34.41 -102.18 53.34
N GLU A 415 33.14 -101.98 53.75
CA GLU A 415 32.81 -101.24 54.98
C GLU A 415 33.35 -101.95 56.23
N ASP A 416 33.12 -103.27 56.38
CA ASP A 416 33.61 -104.04 57.53
C ASP A 416 35.14 -104.01 57.64
N ILE A 417 35.85 -104.13 56.50
CA ILE A 417 37.32 -104.04 56.45
C ILE A 417 37.79 -102.62 56.82
N ALA A 418 37.11 -101.58 56.31
CA ALA A 418 37.46 -100.20 56.62
C ALA A 418 37.25 -99.86 58.10
N THR A 419 36.18 -100.38 58.73
CA THR A 419 35.93 -100.20 60.17
C THR A 419 36.86 -101.01 61.09
N ARG A 420 37.57 -102.02 60.56
CA ARG A 420 38.57 -102.78 61.32
C ARG A 420 39.95 -102.13 61.35
N TYR A 421 40.23 -101.19 60.43
CA TYR A 421 41.52 -100.54 60.25
C TYR A 421 41.53 -99.04 60.64
N MET A 422 40.38 -98.48 61.06
CA MET A 422 40.27 -97.26 61.86
C MET A 422 40.27 -97.61 63.34
#